data_AF-A0A1Z5HVI0-F1
#
_entry.id   AF-A0A1Z5HVI0-F1
#
_cell.length_a   1.000
_cell.length_b   1.000
_cell.length_c   1.000
_cell.angle_alpha   90.00
_cell.angle_beta   90.00
_cell.angle_gamma   90.00
#
_symmetry.space_group_name_H-M   'P 1'
#
loop_
_entity.id
_entity.type
_entity.pdbx_description
1 polymer ?
#
loop_
_entity_poly.entity_id
_entity_poly.type
_entity_poly.pdbx_seq_one_letter_code
_entity_poly.pdbx_strand_id
1 'polypeptide(L)' 'MARSSYKWKTIYKKRTAVERVNARLDEAFGFEKHFIRGLQKMKLRCALALTVMLALAVGRIRENAG' A
#
# COMPACT_ATOMS: atom_id res chain seq x y z
N MET A 1 -1.43 11.52 20.70
CA MET A 1 -2.54 10.68 21.18
C MET A 1 -1.98 9.62 22.12
N ALA A 2 -2.52 9.49 23.34
CA ALA A 2 -2.11 8.42 24.25
C ALA A 2 -2.56 7.04 23.70
N ARG A 3 -1.73 6.00 23.87
CA ARG A 3 -2.04 4.63 23.41
C ARG A 3 -3.29 4.04 24.08
N SER A 4 -3.61 4.50 25.28
CA SER A 4 -4.80 4.12 26.04
C SER A 4 -6.10 4.72 25.50
N SER A 5 -6.03 5.76 24.67
CA SER A 5 -7.21 6.44 24.13
C SER A 5 -7.99 5.53 23.17
N TYR A 6 -9.33 5.59 23.25
CA TYR A 6 -10.22 4.95 22.28
C TYR A 6 -9.90 5.36 20.84
N LYS A 7 -9.51 6.62 20.61
CA LYS A 7 -9.12 7.13 19.29
C LYS A 7 -7.88 6.41 18.76
N TRP A 8 -6.90 6.12 19.62
CA TRP A 8 -5.71 5.34 19.23
C TRP A 8 -6.07 3.91 18.84
N LYS A 9 -6.89 3.22 19.65
CA LYS A 9 -7.34 1.86 19.36
C LYS A 9 -8.06 1.78 18.01
N THR A 10 -8.96 2.72 17.71
CA THR A 10 -9.70 2.77 16.45
C THR A 10 -8.78 2.97 15.24
N ILE A 11 -7.80 3.86 15.34
CA ILE A 11 -6.83 4.08 14.25
C ILE A 11 -5.91 2.87 14.09
N TYR A 12 -5.41 2.31 15.20
CA TYR A 12 -4.52 1.17 15.20
C TYR A 12 -5.16 -0.08 14.59
N LYS A 13 -6.48 -0.29 14.77
CA LYS A 13 -7.23 -1.36 14.09
C LYS A 13 -7.15 -1.29 12.56
N LYS A 14 -6.89 -0.12 11.97
CA LYS A 14 -6.72 0.04 10.51
C LYS A 14 -5.33 -0.41 10.03
N ARG A 15 -4.38 -0.72 10.92
CA ARG A 15 -3.00 -1.12 10.55
C ARG A 15 -2.96 -2.28 9.57
N THR A 16 -3.85 -3.26 9.74
CA THR A 16 -3.88 -4.47 8.91
C THR A 16 -4.20 -4.15 7.46
N ALA A 17 -4.97 -3.09 7.20
CA ALA A 17 -5.20 -2.62 5.85
C ALA A 17 -3.92 -2.06 5.22
N VAL A 18 -3.13 -1.30 5.98
CA VAL A 18 -1.84 -0.76 5.54
C VAL A 18 -0.81 -1.88 5.33
N GLU A 19 -0.74 -2.85 6.24
CA GLU A 19 0.15 -4.01 6.12
C GLU A 19 -0.16 -4.82 4.86
N ARG A 20 -1.44 -5.00 4.50
CA ARG A 20 -1.82 -5.65 3.24
C ARG A 20 -1.37 -4.88 2.00
N VAL A 21 -1.40 -3.55 2.03
CA VAL A 21 -0.88 -2.74 0.90
C VAL A 21 0.63 -2.92 0.80
N ASN A 22 1.35 -2.87 1.92
CA ASN A 22 2.81 -3.08 1.93
C ASN A 22 3.18 -4.48 1.47
N ALA A 23 2.47 -5.52 1.91
CA ALA A 23 2.72 -6.90 1.48
C ALA A 23 2.54 -7.05 -0.04
N ARG A 24 1.48 -6.48 -0.63
CA ARG A 24 1.29 -6.51 -2.09
C ARG A 24 2.33 -5.68 -2.82
N LEU A 25 2.77 -4.55 -2.26
CA LEU A 25 3.82 -3.73 -2.87
C LEU A 25 5.16 -4.47 -2.87
N ASP A 26 5.47 -5.18 -1.79
CA ASP A 26 6.72 -5.92 -1.62
C ASP A 26 6.69 -7.20 -2.45
N GLU A 27 5.78 -8.14 -2.14
CA GLU A 27 5.72 -9.50 -2.70
C GLU A 27 5.19 -9.54 -4.14
N ALA A 28 4.10 -8.82 -4.45
CA ALA A 28 3.45 -8.95 -5.76
C ALA A 28 4.19 -8.19 -6.87
N PHE A 29 4.94 -7.14 -6.53
CA PHE A 29 5.80 -6.41 -7.48
C PHE A 29 7.27 -6.87 -7.43
N GLY A 30 7.62 -7.82 -6.57
CA GLY A 30 8.96 -8.39 -6.51
C GLY A 30 10.03 -7.44 -5.96
N PHE A 31 9.61 -6.44 -5.17
CA PHE A 31 10.51 -5.42 -4.62
C PHE A 31 11.31 -5.92 -3.41
N GLU A 32 10.96 -7.07 -2.85
CA GLU A 32 11.72 -7.72 -1.78
C GLU A 32 13.13 -8.07 -2.28
N LYS A 33 13.25 -8.39 -3.58
CA LYS A 33 14.52 -8.62 -4.24
C LYS A 33 15.04 -7.32 -4.83
N HIS A 34 16.01 -6.74 -4.13
CA HIS A 34 16.60 -5.43 -4.44
C HIS A 34 17.55 -5.46 -5.66
N PHE A 35 17.02 -5.84 -6.82
CA PHE A 35 17.77 -5.83 -8.09
C PHE A 35 17.95 -4.40 -8.65
N ILE A 36 17.16 -3.44 -8.17
CA ILE A 36 17.19 -2.05 -8.62
C ILE A 36 18.26 -1.28 -7.84
N ARG A 37 19.37 -0.95 -8.52
CA ARG A 37 20.43 -0.12 -7.94
C ARG A 37 20.07 1.38 -8.01
N GLY A 38 20.07 2.03 -6.85
CA GLY A 38 19.87 3.47 -6.70
C GLY A 38 18.49 3.86 -6.17
N LEU A 39 18.48 4.66 -5.10
CA LEU A 39 17.26 5.02 -4.37
C LEU A 39 16.24 5.75 -5.24
N GLN A 40 16.68 6.63 -6.15
CA GLN A 40 15.77 7.35 -7.05
C GLN A 40 15.01 6.38 -7.97
N LYS A 41 15.70 5.38 -8.53
CA LYS A 41 15.10 4.36 -9.41
C LYS A 41 14.12 3.45 -8.67
N MET A 42 14.37 3.18 -7.39
CA MET A 42 13.47 2.43 -6.53
C MET A 42 12.23 3.26 -6.18
N LYS A 43 12.42 4.51 -5.75
CA LYS A 43 11.32 5.44 -5.43
C LYS A 43 10.35 5.61 -6.60
N LEU A 44 10.87 5.77 -7.81
CA LEU A 44 10.04 5.89 -9.02
C LEU A 44 9.19 4.64 -9.25
N ARG A 45 9.76 3.45 -9.11
CA ARG A 45 9.04 2.18 -9.31
C ARG A 45 7.97 1.95 -8.23
N CYS A 46 8.29 2.21 -6.97
CA CYS A 46 7.30 2.11 -5.89
C CYS A 46 6.14 3.10 -6.08
N ALA A 47 6.44 4.35 -6.48
CA ALA A 47 5.42 5.36 -6.75
C ALA A 47 4.50 4.94 -7.91
N LEU A 48 5.07 4.40 -8.98
CA LEU A 48 4.29 3.89 -10.11
C LEU A 48 3.41 2.70 -9.70
N ALA A 49 3.96 1.73 -8.98
CA ALA A 49 3.22 0.55 -8.49
C ALA A 49 2.02 0.97 -7.62
N LEU A 50 2.24 1.89 -6.67
CA LEU A 50 1.16 2.44 -5.84
C LEU A 50 0.09 3.16 -6.67
N THR A 51 0.48 3.93 -7.68
CA THR A 51 -0.46 4.64 -8.57
C THR A 51 -1.34 3.65 -9.33
N VAL A 52 -0.75 2.58 -9.88
CA VAL A 52 -1.48 1.52 -10.60
C VAL A 52 -2.43 0.78 -9.65
N MET A 53 -2.01 0.47 -8.43
CA MET A 53 -2.88 -0.17 -7.42
C MET A 53 -4.12 0.67 -7.11
N LEU A 54 -3.97 1.99 -7.00
CA LEU A 54 -5.10 2.90 -6.78
C LEU A 54 -6.03 2.94 -8.01
N ALA A 55 -5.47 3.00 -9.22
CA ALA A 55 -6.26 2.98 -10.45
C ALA A 55 -7.09 1.69 -10.58
N LEU A 56 -6.49 0.53 -10.29
CA LEU A 56 -7.18 -0.77 -10.27
C LEU A 56 -8.27 -0.83 -9.19
N ALA A 57 -8.01 -0.29 -8.00
CA ALA A 57 -8.99 -0.22 -6.92
C ALA A 57 -10.22 0.61 -7.34
N VAL A 58 -10.00 1.78 -7.96
CA VAL A 58 -11.08 2.61 -8.50
C VAL A 58 -11.83 1.89 -9.61
N GLY A 59 -11.13 1.21 -10.52
CA GLY A 59 -11.74 0.40 -11.57
C GLY A 59 -12.67 -0.68 -11.02
N ARG A 60 -12.21 -1.46 -10.03
CA ARG A 60 -13.02 -2.51 -9.39
C ARG A 60 -14.24 -1.96 -8.65
N ILE A 61 -14.10 -0.81 -7.98
CA ILE A 61 -15.23 -0.16 -7.31
C ILE A 61 -16.31 0.26 -8.32
N ARG A 62 -15.89 0.81 -9.47
CA ARG A 62 -16.82 1.21 -10.54
C ARG A 62 -17.48 0.02 -11.23
N GLU A 63 -16.73 -1.06 -11.48
CA GLU A 63 -17.24 -2.32 -12.03
C GLU A 63 -18.34 -2.93 -11.14
N ASN A 64 -18.12 -2.97 -9.83
CA ASN A 64 -19.08 -3.52 -8.87
C ASN A 64 -20.30 -2.60 -8.62
N ALA A 65 -20.27 -1.36 -9.11
CA ALA A 65 -21.33 -0.37 -8.90
C ALA A 65 -22.28 -0.24 -10.11
N GLY A 66 -21.97 -0.89 -11.24
CA GLY A 66 -22.85 -1.02 -12.41
C GLY A 66 -23.57 -2.36 -12.42
#